data_AF-A0A1C5ETA1-F1
#
_entry.id   AF-A0A1C5ETA1-F1
#
_cell.length_a   1.000
_cell.length_b   1.000
_cell.length_c   1.000
_cell.angle_alpha   90.00
_cell.angle_beta   90.00
_cell.angle_gamma   90.00
#
_symmetry.space_group_name_H-M   'P 1'
#
loop_
_entity.id
_entity.type
_entity.pdbx_description
1 polymer ?
#
loop_
_entity_poly.entity_id
_entity_poly.type
_entity_poly.pdbx_seq_one_letter_code
_entity_poly.pdbx_strand_id
1 'polypeptide(L)'
;MAFPGDLAQQLLICFHAELDAGPAPIPAEKVCLRAGETIPISAGTAENEACGLAWVRVTQVRPVRLAIQEQSADDMPTACGHSAWAVDLEMAVVRCLPYGTTASGPSCDDWTAAALLMDADAAAMRRASCCFEPIVSDTYALGGVTPGVWEPHGPEGGALWGTQLVTVILDCSEC
;
A
#
# COMPACT_ATOMS: atom_id res chain seq x y z
N MET A 1 4.36 -13.15 -17.05
CA MET A 1 3.82 -12.12 -16.16
C MET A 1 3.50 -12.80 -14.83
N ALA A 2 3.98 -12.29 -13.70
CA ALA A 2 3.91 -12.97 -12.41
C ALA A 2 2.95 -12.24 -11.47
N PHE A 3 1.67 -12.56 -11.61
CA PHE A 3 0.64 -12.20 -10.63
C PHE A 3 0.97 -12.82 -9.26
N PRO A 4 0.83 -12.12 -8.12
CA PRO A 4 0.39 -10.72 -7.88
C PRO A 4 1.54 -9.70 -7.72
N GLY A 5 2.81 -10.11 -7.88
CA GLY A 5 3.98 -9.27 -7.60
C GLY A 5 4.10 -8.04 -8.50
N ASP A 6 3.68 -8.15 -9.77
CA ASP A 6 3.75 -7.05 -10.74
C ASP A 6 2.86 -5.86 -10.32
N LEU A 7 1.66 -6.13 -9.77
CA LEU A 7 0.76 -5.10 -9.23
C LEU A 7 1.38 -4.37 -8.04
N ALA A 8 2.01 -5.12 -7.13
CA ALA A 8 2.68 -4.55 -5.97
C ALA A 8 3.86 -3.66 -6.40
N GLN A 9 4.62 -4.10 -7.41
CA GLN A 9 5.75 -3.34 -7.95
C GLN A 9 5.29 -2.04 -8.64
N GLN A 10 4.20 -2.08 -9.40
CA GLN A 10 3.63 -0.89 -10.02
C GLN A 10 3.19 0.13 -8.96
N LEU A 11 2.46 -0.34 -7.95
CA LEU A 11 2.05 0.52 -6.84
C LEU A 11 3.26 1.10 -6.10
N LEU A 12 4.31 0.31 -5.86
CA LEU A 12 5.53 0.78 -5.20
C LEU A 12 6.22 1.92 -5.98
N ILE A 13 6.30 1.80 -7.31
CA ILE A 13 6.89 2.84 -8.18
C ILE A 13 6.11 4.14 -8.05
N CYS A 14 4.79 4.06 -8.16
CA CYS A 14 3.89 5.21 -8.02
C CYS A 14 3.98 5.83 -6.63
N PHE A 15 3.99 4.99 -5.60
CA PHE A 15 4.07 5.41 -4.22
C PHE A 15 5.37 6.13 -3.91
N HIS A 16 6.50 5.60 -4.40
CA HIS A 16 7.79 6.26 -4.26
C HIS A 16 7.79 7.65 -4.92
N ALA A 17 7.28 7.77 -6.15
CA ALA A 17 7.19 9.05 -6.85
C ALA A 17 6.35 10.09 -6.08
N GLU A 18 5.25 9.66 -5.47
CA GLU A 18 4.38 10.54 -4.67
C GLU A 18 5.00 10.95 -3.33
N LEU A 19 5.82 10.08 -2.72
CA LEU A 19 6.60 10.40 -1.53
C LEU A 19 7.74 11.37 -1.85
N ASP A 20 8.43 11.16 -2.97
CA ASP A 20 9.52 12.03 -3.44
C ASP A 20 9.05 13.45 -3.77
N ALA A 21 7.82 13.60 -4.25
CA ALA A 21 7.20 14.89 -4.48
C ALA A 21 6.72 15.59 -3.19
N GLY A 22 6.73 14.89 -2.05
CA GLY A 22 6.25 15.36 -0.76
C GLY A 22 7.27 16.23 0.01
N PRO A 23 6.87 16.74 1.19
CA PRO A 23 7.72 17.60 2.01
C PRO A 23 8.90 16.87 2.69
N ALA A 24 8.86 15.54 2.79
CA ALA A 24 9.96 14.73 3.31
C ALA A 24 10.11 13.43 2.50
N PRO A 25 10.90 13.44 1.42
CA PRO A 25 11.20 12.26 0.62
C PRO A 25 11.76 11.11 1.46
N ILE A 26 11.55 9.88 1.00
CA ILE A 26 12.15 8.69 1.60
C ILE A 26 13.24 8.17 0.66
N PRO A 27 14.47 7.90 1.15
CA PRO A 27 15.52 7.40 0.28
C PRO A 27 15.09 6.13 -0.46
N ALA A 28 15.39 6.05 -1.75
CA ALA A 28 14.95 4.97 -2.63
C ALA A 28 15.35 3.57 -2.12
N GLU A 29 16.51 3.45 -1.48
CA GLU A 29 17.00 2.21 -0.87
C GLU A 29 16.15 1.74 0.32
N LYS A 30 15.32 2.62 0.89
CA LYS A 30 14.37 2.35 1.97
C LYS A 30 12.92 2.24 1.48
N VAL A 31 12.69 2.22 0.17
CA VAL A 31 11.38 1.99 -0.44
C VAL A 31 11.40 0.66 -1.19
N CYS A 32 10.78 -0.36 -0.62
CA CYS A 32 10.90 -1.72 -1.15
C CYS A 32 9.62 -2.56 -1.00
N LEU A 33 9.54 -3.66 -1.75
CA LEU A 33 8.52 -4.67 -1.51
C LEU A 33 8.83 -5.39 -0.20
N ARG A 34 7.79 -5.60 0.62
CA ARG A 34 7.86 -6.43 1.82
C ARG A 34 6.86 -7.58 1.73
N ALA A 35 7.08 -8.62 2.54
CA ALA A 35 6.22 -9.79 2.61
C ALA A 35 6.10 -10.26 4.06
N GLY A 36 5.05 -11.01 4.36
CA GLY A 36 4.73 -11.51 5.71
C GLY A 36 3.55 -10.77 6.34
N GLU A 37 3.03 -11.35 7.42
CA GLU A 37 1.87 -10.83 8.18
C GLU A 37 2.19 -9.56 8.97
N THR A 38 3.41 -9.48 9.51
CA THR A 38 3.92 -8.33 10.26
C THR A 38 5.23 -7.88 9.65
N ILE A 39 5.39 -6.58 9.45
CA ILE A 39 6.66 -5.99 9.01
C ILE A 39 7.36 -5.43 10.24
N PRO A 40 8.47 -6.04 10.69
CA PRO A 40 9.23 -5.51 11.82
C PRO A 40 9.87 -4.18 11.43
N ILE A 41 9.39 -3.09 12.02
CA ILE A 41 9.93 -1.72 11.81
C ILE A 41 11.28 -1.53 12.53
N SER A 42 11.63 -2.46 13.41
CA SER A 42 12.89 -2.47 14.17
C SER A 42 13.68 -3.76 13.93
N ALA A 43 13.72 -4.24 12.67
CA ALA A 43 14.41 -5.48 12.33
C ALA A 43 15.94 -5.37 12.42
N GLY A 44 16.48 -4.18 12.15
CA GLY A 44 17.91 -3.89 12.18
C GLY A 44 18.38 -3.32 13.53
N THR A 45 19.53 -3.79 14.01
CA THR A 45 20.22 -3.18 15.17
C THR A 45 21.22 -2.09 14.77
N ALA A 46 21.62 -2.05 13.50
CA ALA A 46 22.60 -1.10 12.95
C ALA A 46 21.95 0.04 12.14
N GLU A 47 20.73 -0.17 11.64
CA GLU A 47 20.01 0.81 10.82
C GLU A 47 18.67 1.13 11.47
N ASN A 48 18.40 2.43 11.64
CA ASN A 48 17.14 2.89 12.20
C ASN A 48 16.06 2.93 11.11
N GLU A 49 15.40 1.79 10.89
CA GLU A 49 14.25 1.67 9.98
C GLU A 49 13.00 2.43 10.49
N ALA A 50 12.96 2.79 11.78
CA ALA A 50 11.92 3.67 12.35
C ALA A 50 11.92 5.10 11.75
N CYS A 51 12.90 5.42 10.92
CA CYS A 51 13.17 6.77 10.42
C CYS A 51 13.30 6.79 8.90
N GLY A 52 12.16 6.64 8.22
CA GLY A 52 12.07 6.73 6.76
C GLY A 52 12.13 5.38 6.07
N LEU A 53 11.20 4.48 6.41
CA LEU A 53 10.96 3.24 5.66
C LEU A 53 9.60 3.36 4.97
N ALA A 54 9.51 2.92 3.72
CA ALA A 54 8.23 2.74 3.05
C ALA A 54 8.17 1.38 2.34
N TRP A 55 6.98 0.81 2.25
CA TRP A 55 6.80 -0.45 1.54
C TRP A 55 5.46 -0.57 0.85
N VAL A 56 5.42 -1.52 -0.08
CA VAL A 56 4.20 -2.16 -0.56
C VAL A 56 4.29 -3.65 -0.26
N ARG A 57 3.19 -4.26 0.18
CA ARG A 57 3.08 -5.72 0.32
C ARG A 57 1.74 -6.23 -0.19
N VAL A 58 1.73 -7.50 -0.61
CA VAL A 58 0.48 -8.22 -0.87
C VAL A 58 -0.01 -8.77 0.47
N THR A 59 -1.20 -8.35 0.88
CA THR A 59 -1.82 -8.80 2.14
C THR A 59 -2.74 -9.99 1.91
N GLN A 60 -3.46 -10.01 0.78
CA GLN A 60 -4.43 -11.05 0.47
C GLN A 60 -4.65 -11.17 -1.04
N VAL A 61 -4.94 -12.39 -1.48
CA VAL A 61 -5.46 -12.69 -2.82
C VAL A 61 -6.69 -13.58 -2.64
N ARG A 62 -7.85 -13.18 -3.15
CA ARG A 62 -9.11 -13.91 -2.95
C ARG A 62 -9.97 -13.91 -4.20
N PRO A 63 -10.71 -15.00 -4.46
CA PRO A 63 -11.67 -15.02 -5.56
C PRO A 63 -12.84 -14.09 -5.24
N VAL A 64 -13.37 -13.42 -6.26
CA VAL A 64 -14.58 -12.60 -6.16
C VAL A 64 -15.51 -12.90 -7.34
N ARG A 65 -16.80 -12.68 -7.11
CA ARG A 65 -17.81 -12.72 -8.17
C ARG A 65 -18.19 -11.29 -8.49
N LEU A 66 -17.90 -10.85 -9.71
CA LEU A 66 -18.44 -9.62 -10.24
C LEU A 66 -19.94 -9.83 -10.40
N ALA A 67 -20.75 -8.87 -9.96
CA ALA A 67 -22.17 -8.86 -10.24
C ALA A 67 -22.36 -8.47 -11.72
N ILE A 68 -22.11 -9.40 -12.63
CA ILE A 68 -22.41 -9.20 -14.05
C ILE A 68 -23.93 -9.18 -14.17
N GLN A 69 -24.47 -8.16 -14.83
CA GLN A 69 -25.90 -8.06 -15.13
C GLN A 69 -26.35 -9.29 -15.93
N GLU A 70 -27.42 -9.94 -15.46
CA GLU A 70 -28.19 -10.98 -16.16
C GLU A 70 -27.36 -12.10 -16.81
N GLN A 71 -26.88 -13.05 -16.01
CA GLN A 71 -26.56 -14.37 -16.55
C GLN A 71 -27.84 -14.95 -17.17
N SER A 72 -27.77 -15.26 -18.46
CA SER A 72 -28.88 -15.96 -19.12
C SER A 72 -28.96 -17.38 -18.56
N ALA A 73 -30.16 -17.96 -18.50
CA ALA A 73 -30.34 -19.32 -17.99
C ALA A 73 -29.58 -20.40 -18.79
N ASP A 74 -29.01 -20.03 -19.94
CA ASP A 74 -28.26 -20.88 -20.87
C ASP A 74 -26.73 -20.78 -20.68
N ASP A 75 -26.23 -19.95 -19.75
CA ASP A 75 -24.80 -19.89 -19.46
C ASP A 75 -24.35 -21.16 -18.72
N MET A 76 -23.74 -22.08 -19.46
CA MET A 76 -23.10 -23.27 -18.91
C MET A 76 -22.10 -22.87 -17.81
N PRO A 77 -22.07 -23.56 -16.66
CA PRO A 77 -21.11 -23.27 -15.61
C PRO A 77 -19.68 -23.45 -16.16
N THR A 78 -18.93 -22.36 -16.21
CA THR A 78 -17.47 -22.40 -16.43
C THR A 78 -16.82 -23.17 -15.28
N ALA A 79 -15.76 -23.93 -15.58
CA ALA A 79 -15.08 -24.81 -14.63
C ALA A 79 -14.51 -24.06 -13.39
N CYS A 80 -14.37 -22.74 -13.49
CA CYS A 80 -14.01 -21.84 -12.42
C CYS A 80 -15.24 -20.99 -12.02
N GLY A 81 -15.87 -21.26 -10.88
CA GLY A 81 -17.09 -20.55 -10.44
C GLY A 81 -16.91 -19.09 -9.98
N HIS A 82 -15.70 -18.55 -10.10
CA HIS A 82 -15.35 -17.16 -9.82
C HIS A 82 -15.11 -16.41 -11.14
N SER A 83 -15.52 -15.14 -11.20
CA SER A 83 -15.39 -14.33 -12.42
C SER A 83 -14.26 -13.30 -12.31
N ALA A 84 -13.59 -13.21 -11.15
CA ALA A 84 -12.53 -12.25 -10.90
C ALA A 84 -11.68 -12.64 -9.68
N TRP A 85 -10.51 -12.01 -9.54
CA TRP A 85 -9.67 -12.03 -8.35
C TRP A 85 -9.58 -10.64 -7.74
N ALA A 86 -9.61 -10.56 -6.41
CA ALA A 86 -9.23 -9.37 -5.67
C ALA A 86 -7.86 -9.56 -5.05
N VAL A 87 -6.96 -8.60 -5.29
CA VAL A 87 -5.65 -8.49 -4.64
C VAL A 87 -5.67 -7.30 -3.72
N ASP A 88 -5.49 -7.56 -2.43
CA ASP A 88 -5.39 -6.51 -1.42
C ASP A 88 -3.90 -6.20 -1.19
N LEU A 89 -3.49 -4.99 -1.57
CA LEU A 89 -2.15 -4.46 -1.39
C LEU A 89 -2.15 -3.49 -0.21
N GLU A 90 -1.08 -3.45 0.57
CA GLU A 90 -0.90 -2.46 1.64
C GLU A 90 0.31 -1.59 1.29
N MET A 91 0.11 -0.27 1.32
CA MET A 91 1.18 0.73 1.39
C MET A 91 1.42 1.10 2.85
N ALA A 92 2.67 1.38 3.19
CA ALA A 92 2.98 2.01 4.47
C ALA A 92 4.16 2.97 4.39
N VAL A 93 4.16 3.96 5.28
CA VAL A 93 5.28 4.88 5.53
C VAL A 93 5.53 4.97 7.02
N VAL A 94 6.80 4.87 7.40
CA VAL A 94 7.29 5.02 8.77
C VAL A 94 8.14 6.28 8.88
N ARG A 95 7.80 7.11 9.86
CA ARG A 95 8.49 8.35 10.24
C ARG A 95 9.00 8.24 11.67
N CYS A 96 10.08 8.97 11.95
CA CYS A 96 10.58 9.09 13.32
C CYS A 96 9.51 9.73 14.20
N LEU A 97 9.38 9.24 15.43
CA LEU A 97 8.74 9.98 16.49
C LEU A 97 9.53 11.27 16.77
N PRO A 98 8.87 12.42 16.98
CA PRO A 98 9.52 13.58 17.56
C PRO A 98 10.29 13.21 18.83
N TYR A 99 11.56 13.58 18.89
CA TYR A 99 12.38 13.43 20.09
C TYR A 99 12.86 14.80 20.55
N GLY A 100 12.85 15.00 21.86
CA GLY A 100 13.34 16.22 22.47
C GLY A 100 14.86 16.18 22.66
N THR A 101 15.34 16.93 23.65
CA THR A 101 16.74 16.88 24.09
C THR A 101 16.90 15.91 25.27
N THR A 102 18.12 15.78 25.78
CA THR A 102 18.35 15.07 27.06
C THR A 102 17.70 15.77 28.25
N ALA A 103 17.38 17.07 28.14
CA ALA A 103 16.84 17.88 29.22
C ALA A 103 15.32 18.12 29.11
N SER A 104 14.73 17.92 27.93
CA SER A 104 13.32 18.24 27.66
C SER A 104 12.73 17.32 26.61
N GLY A 105 11.45 16.96 26.75
CA GLY A 105 10.71 16.25 25.69
C GLY A 105 10.49 17.10 24.44
N PRO A 106 9.95 16.51 23.36
CA PRO A 106 9.57 17.25 22.15
C PRO A 106 8.50 18.30 22.45
N SER A 107 8.58 19.43 21.75
CA SER A 107 7.63 20.53 21.87
C SER A 107 6.30 20.23 21.15
N CYS A 108 5.29 21.06 21.38
CA CYS A 108 4.03 20.96 20.62
C CYS A 108 4.23 21.23 19.13
N ASP A 109 5.20 22.08 18.77
CA ASP A 109 5.52 22.36 17.37
C ASP A 109 6.14 21.14 16.69
N ASP A 110 6.99 20.38 17.40
CA ASP A 110 7.56 19.13 16.88
C ASP A 110 6.48 18.07 16.63
N TRP A 111 5.51 17.95 17.55
CA TRP A 111 4.36 17.06 17.38
C TRP A 111 3.45 17.49 16.24
N THR A 112 3.24 18.80 16.09
CA THR A 112 2.44 19.35 14.98
C THR A 112 3.13 19.09 13.64
N ALA A 113 4.45 19.27 13.56
CA ALA A 113 5.22 18.97 12.37
C ALA A 113 5.14 17.47 11.99
N ALA A 114 5.23 16.57 12.97
CA ALA A 114 5.07 15.13 12.71
C ALA A 114 3.66 14.76 12.25
N ALA A 115 2.61 15.35 12.85
CA ALA A 115 1.23 15.13 12.42
C ALA A 115 1.00 15.59 10.97
N LEU A 116 1.47 16.81 10.63
CA LEU A 116 1.38 17.33 9.26
C LEU A 116 2.17 16.48 8.25
N LEU A 117 3.28 15.87 8.70
CA LEU A 117 4.02 14.94 7.86
C LEU A 117 3.24 13.64 7.62
N MET A 118 2.60 13.08 8.65
CA MET A 118 1.71 11.92 8.49
C MET A 118 0.52 12.23 7.56
N ASP A 119 -0.04 13.43 7.65
CA ASP A 119 -1.10 13.89 6.73
C ASP A 119 -0.60 13.95 5.27
N ALA A 120 0.63 14.43 5.06
CA ALA A 120 1.26 14.46 3.75
C ALA A 120 1.51 13.05 3.20
N ASP A 121 1.93 12.11 4.05
CA ASP A 121 2.10 10.70 3.69
C ASP A 121 0.76 10.05 3.31
N ALA A 122 -0.30 10.30 4.08
CA ALA A 122 -1.65 9.84 3.75
C ALA A 122 -2.14 10.39 2.40
N ALA A 123 -1.84 11.66 2.12
CA ALA A 123 -2.17 12.27 0.83
C ALA A 123 -1.35 11.65 -0.33
N ALA A 124 -0.08 11.32 -0.11
CA ALA A 124 0.77 10.63 -1.08
C ALA A 124 0.26 9.22 -1.37
N MET A 125 -0.07 8.43 -0.34
CA MET A 125 -0.67 7.10 -0.49
C MET A 125 -1.96 7.14 -1.31
N ARG A 126 -2.85 8.12 -1.02
CA ARG A 126 -4.08 8.32 -1.79
C ARG A 126 -3.79 8.62 -3.26
N ARG A 127 -2.82 9.49 -3.58
CA ARG A 127 -2.47 9.80 -4.97
C ARG A 127 -1.82 8.61 -5.69
N ALA A 128 -0.98 7.86 -4.99
CA ALA A 128 -0.35 6.66 -5.51
C ALA A 128 -1.38 5.59 -5.92
N SER A 129 -2.51 5.49 -5.21
CA SER A 129 -3.61 4.58 -5.57
C SER A 129 -4.27 4.91 -6.92
N CYS A 130 -4.09 6.14 -7.44
CA CYS A 130 -4.62 6.55 -8.75
C CYS A 130 -3.68 6.22 -9.91
N CYS A 131 -2.47 5.73 -9.64
CA CYS A 131 -1.41 5.55 -10.62
C CYS A 131 -1.43 4.16 -11.29
N PHE A 132 -2.39 3.30 -10.95
CA PHE A 132 -2.60 2.07 -11.70
C PHE A 132 -3.02 2.41 -13.13
N GLU A 133 -2.07 2.31 -14.04
CA GLU A 133 -2.38 2.17 -15.45
C GLU A 133 -3.06 0.81 -15.65
N PRO A 134 -4.01 0.68 -16.58
CA PRO A 134 -4.60 -0.62 -16.92
C PRO A 134 -3.47 -1.60 -17.21
N ILE A 135 -3.24 -2.57 -16.30
CA ILE A 135 -2.38 -3.71 -16.62
C ILE A 135 -3.15 -4.51 -17.64
N VAL A 136 -2.94 -4.19 -18.92
CA VAL A 136 -3.34 -5.05 -20.03
C VAL A 136 -2.33 -6.20 -20.04
N SER A 137 -2.49 -7.11 -19.10
CA SER A 137 -1.98 -8.46 -19.33
C SER A 137 -2.94 -9.11 -20.31
N ASP A 138 -2.43 -9.86 -21.29
CA ASP A 138 -3.24 -10.62 -22.26
C ASP A 138 -4.11 -11.72 -21.60
N THR A 139 -4.42 -11.64 -20.31
CA THR A 139 -5.04 -12.71 -19.50
C THR A 139 -5.96 -12.20 -18.40
N TYR A 140 -5.76 -10.97 -17.91
CA TYR A 140 -6.61 -10.34 -16.88
C TYR A 140 -6.77 -8.85 -17.18
N ALA A 141 -8.02 -8.41 -17.34
CA ALA A 141 -8.33 -6.99 -17.44
C ALA A 141 -8.48 -6.37 -16.04
N LEU A 142 -8.06 -5.13 -15.87
CA LEU A 142 -8.28 -4.39 -14.62
C LEU A 142 -9.77 -4.07 -14.46
N GLY A 143 -10.44 -4.76 -13.54
CA GLY A 143 -11.85 -4.55 -13.22
C GLY A 143 -12.10 -3.34 -12.32
N GLY A 144 -11.08 -2.91 -11.57
CA GLY A 144 -11.13 -1.67 -10.79
C GLY A 144 -10.06 -1.61 -9.70
N VAL A 145 -9.81 -0.40 -9.21
CA VAL A 145 -8.94 -0.14 -8.05
C VAL A 145 -9.73 0.64 -7.02
N THR A 146 -9.76 0.14 -5.80
CA THR A 146 -10.46 0.78 -4.69
C THR A 146 -9.46 1.07 -3.56
N PRO A 147 -9.16 2.34 -3.27
CA PRO A 147 -8.38 2.68 -2.09
C PRO A 147 -9.21 2.41 -0.83
N GLY A 148 -8.58 1.78 0.15
CA GLY A 148 -9.12 1.55 1.48
C GLY A 148 -8.88 2.74 2.41
N VAL A 149 -9.22 2.53 3.68
CA VAL A 149 -9.00 3.51 4.75
C VAL A 149 -7.51 3.64 5.03
N TRP A 150 -7.08 4.86 5.34
CA TRP A 150 -5.76 5.11 5.90
C TRP A 150 -5.83 4.99 7.42
N GLU A 151 -4.93 4.21 8.00
CA GLU A 151 -4.87 3.93 9.42
C GLU A 151 -3.54 4.42 10.02
N PRO A 152 -3.56 5.33 11.00
CA PRO A 152 -2.36 5.70 11.74
C PRO A 152 -2.02 4.64 12.78
N HIS A 153 -0.72 4.47 13.03
CA HIS A 153 -0.17 3.53 14.00
C HIS A 153 0.97 4.16 14.80
N GLY A 154 1.28 3.52 15.93
CA GLY A 154 2.30 3.95 16.88
C GLY A 154 1.75 4.77 18.06
N PRO A 155 2.64 5.29 18.93
CA PRO A 155 4.09 5.16 18.84
C PRO A 155 4.58 3.77 19.29
N GLU A 156 5.40 3.12 18.45
CA GLU A 156 6.09 1.86 18.78
C GLU A 156 7.55 1.95 18.30
N GLY A 157 8.50 1.52 19.13
CA GLY A 157 9.93 1.53 18.74
C GLY A 157 10.50 2.91 18.39
N GLY A 158 9.85 4.01 18.80
CA GLY A 158 10.23 5.37 18.40
C GLY A 158 9.79 5.77 16.99
N ALA A 159 8.82 5.07 16.41
CA ALA A 159 8.23 5.36 15.12
C ALA A 159 6.76 5.82 15.23
N LEU A 160 6.36 6.64 14.26
CA LEU A 160 4.98 6.84 13.84
C LEU A 160 4.84 6.28 12.43
N TRP A 161 3.75 5.61 12.11
CA TRP A 161 3.53 5.14 10.75
C TRP A 161 2.07 5.15 10.38
N GLY A 162 1.80 5.07 9.08
CA GLY A 162 0.46 4.88 8.56
C GLY A 162 0.44 3.74 7.57
N THR A 163 -0.68 3.04 7.49
CA THR A 163 -0.93 2.05 6.44
C THR A 163 -2.16 2.45 5.63
N GLN A 164 -2.19 2.08 4.35
CA GLN A 164 -3.40 2.17 3.53
C GLN A 164 -3.52 0.92 2.67
N LEU A 165 -4.71 0.29 2.73
CA LEU A 165 -5.05 -0.82 1.84
C LEU A 165 -5.44 -0.30 0.46
N VAL A 166 -5.14 -1.04 -0.59
CA VAL A 166 -5.62 -0.84 -1.95
C VAL A 166 -6.07 -2.19 -2.49
N THR A 167 -7.36 -2.30 -2.79
CA THR A 167 -7.91 -3.50 -3.42
C THR A 167 -7.93 -3.33 -4.93
N VAL A 168 -7.24 -4.22 -5.63
CA VAL A 168 -7.25 -4.31 -7.09
C VAL A 168 -8.11 -5.49 -7.50
N ILE A 169 -9.08 -5.26 -8.37
CA ILE A 169 -9.93 -6.29 -8.97
C ILE A 169 -9.41 -6.59 -10.36
N LEU A 170 -9.17 -7.88 -10.62
CA LEU A 170 -8.79 -8.41 -11.92
C LEU A 170 -9.92 -9.28 -12.45
N ASP A 171 -10.43 -8.96 -13.64
CA ASP A 171 -11.45 -9.73 -14.32
C ASP A 171 -10.85 -11.01 -14.91
N CYS A 172 -11.57 -12.13 -14.74
CA CYS A 172 -11.23 -13.45 -15.27
C CYS A 172 -12.13 -13.84 -16.44
N SER A 173 -12.75 -12.89 -17.14
CA SER A 173 -13.66 -13.14 -18.26
C SER A 173 -13.07 -14.01 -19.40
N GLU A 174 -11.75 -14.24 -19.42
CA GLU A 174 -11.04 -15.10 -20.38
C GLU A 174 -10.49 -16.41 -19.77
N CYS A 175 -10.84 -16.74 -18.52
CA CYS A 175 -10.39 -17.97 -17.83
C CYS A 175 -11.27 -19.20 -18.07
#